data_AF-A0A842ZTI6-F1
#
_entry.id   AF-A0A842ZTI6-F1
#
_cell.length_a   1.000
_cell.length_b   1.000
_cell.length_c   1.000
_cell.angle_alpha   90.00
_cell.angle_beta   90.00
_cell.angle_gamma   90.00
#
_symmetry.space_group_name_H-M   'P 1'
#
loop_
_entity.id
_entity.type
_entity.pdbx_description
1 polymer ?
#
loop_
_entity_poly.entity_id
_entity_poly.type
_entity_poly.pdbx_seq_one_letter_code
_entity_poly.pdbx_strand_id
1 'polypeptide(L)' 'MDTTIQISKRLQQELLKRKFFNKETYEEIIWDIIEDTAELSEQTKKDIEEARAQIKAGKFHTLAKVKKELGL' A
#
# COMPACT_ATOMS: atom_id res chain seq x y z
N MET A 1 4.50 11.85 -20.00
CA MET A 1 3.83 11.77 -21.31
C MET A 1 2.72 10.76 -21.12
N ASP A 2 1.49 11.21 -21.23
CA ASP A 2 0.30 10.40 -21.03
C ASP A 2 -0.03 9.60 -22.30
N THR A 3 -0.66 8.45 -22.10
CA THR A 3 -1.15 7.60 -23.19
C THR A 3 -2.64 7.34 -22.97
N THR A 4 -3.36 7.08 -24.05
CA THR A 4 -4.80 6.79 -23.97
C THR A 4 -5.04 5.30 -24.06
N ILE A 5 -5.87 4.77 -23.17
CA ILE A 5 -6.43 3.43 -23.26
C ILE A 5 -7.93 3.52 -23.57
N GLN A 6 -8.45 2.54 -24.31
CA GLN A 6 -9.88 2.41 -24.54
C GLN A 6 -10.47 1.40 -23.56
N ILE A 7 -11.58 1.75 -22.92
CA ILE A 7 -12.29 0.90 -21.97
C ILE A 7 -13.78 0.86 -22.29
N SER A 8 -14.45 -0.23 -21.88
CA SER A 8 -15.91 -0.30 -22.00
C SER A 8 -16.59 0.69 -21.05
N LYS A 9 -17.80 1.16 -21.41
CA LYS A 9 -18.65 1.98 -20.52
C LYS A 9 -18.88 1.28 -19.17
N ARG A 10 -19.03 -0.06 -19.19
CA ARG A 10 -19.18 -0.86 -17.98
C ARG A 10 -17.95 -0.74 -17.08
N LEU A 11 -16.75 -0.92 -17.61
CA LEU A 11 -15.51 -0.81 -16.83
C LEU A 11 -15.36 0.60 -16.25
N GLN A 12 -15.65 1.64 -17.03
CA GLN A 12 -15.62 3.02 -16.55
C GLN A 12 -16.53 3.23 -15.32
N GLN A 13 -17.75 2.69 -15.35
CA GLN A 13 -18.68 2.77 -14.22
C GLN A 13 -18.19 1.99 -13.00
N GLU A 14 -17.55 0.84 -13.18
CA GLU A 14 -16.94 0.10 -12.07
C GLU A 14 -15.74 0.83 -11.46
N LEU A 15 -14.92 1.50 -12.27
CA LEU A 15 -13.82 2.32 -11.75
C LEU A 15 -14.35 3.53 -10.95
N LEU A 16 -15.44 4.17 -11.40
CA LEU A 16 -16.07 5.26 -10.65
C LEU A 16 -16.54 4.85 -9.25
N LYS A 17 -17.09 3.63 -9.11
CA LYS A 17 -17.54 3.09 -7.82
C LYS A 17 -16.39 2.79 -6.85
N ARG A 18 -15.18 2.59 -7.37
CA ARG A 18 -13.98 2.32 -6.56
C ARG A 18 -13.36 3.57 -5.96
N LYS A 19 -13.83 4.77 -6.35
CA LYS A 19 -13.30 6.01 -5.79
C LYS A 19 -13.50 6.07 -4.29
N PHE A 20 -12.41 6.23 -3.53
CA PHE A 20 -12.50 6.48 -2.09
C PHE A 20 -12.85 7.94 -1.78
N PHE A 21 -12.48 8.86 -2.68
CA PHE A 21 -12.79 10.29 -2.55
C PHE A 21 -13.02 10.95 -3.92
N ASN A 22 -13.75 12.07 -3.93
CA ASN A 22 -14.25 12.70 -5.17
C ASN A 22 -13.16 13.12 -6.17
N LYS A 23 -11.94 13.41 -5.70
CA LYS A 23 -10.83 13.93 -6.52
C LYS A 23 -9.88 12.87 -7.05
N GLU A 24 -10.11 11.60 -6.72
CA GLU A 24 -9.27 10.49 -7.19
C GLU A 24 -9.41 10.32 -8.71
N THR A 25 -8.30 10.07 -9.38
CA THR A 25 -8.21 9.90 -10.83
C THR A 25 -8.38 8.43 -11.21
N TYR A 26 -8.70 8.16 -12.49
CA TYR A 26 -8.72 6.76 -12.96
C TYR A 26 -7.35 6.11 -12.91
N GLU A 27 -6.26 6.89 -13.07
CA GLU A 27 -4.90 6.38 -13.02
C GLU A 27 -4.55 5.88 -11.62
N GLU A 28 -4.85 6.65 -10.56
CA GLU A 28 -4.66 6.23 -9.17
C GLU A 28 -5.42 4.92 -8.88
N ILE A 29 -6.71 4.87 -9.22
CA ILE A 29 -7.53 3.66 -9.00
C ILE A 29 -6.96 2.45 -9.75
N ILE A 30 -6.49 2.63 -10.99
CA ILE A 30 -5.93 1.54 -11.78
C ILE A 30 -4.61 1.06 -11.16
N TRP A 31 -3.76 1.97 -10.69
CA TRP A 31 -2.51 1.62 -10.02
C TRP A 31 -2.75 0.86 -8.72
N ASP A 32 -3.69 1.29 -7.88
CA ASP A 32 -4.02 0.59 -6.64
C ASP A 32 -4.47 -0.86 -6.92
N ILE A 33 -5.29 -1.07 -7.95
CA ILE A 33 -5.72 -2.43 -8.35
C ILE A 33 -4.56 -3.28 -8.86
N ILE A 34 -3.62 -2.66 -9.60
CA ILE A 34 -2.44 -3.37 -10.12
C ILE A 34 -1.49 -3.71 -8.97
N GLU A 35 -1.32 -2.82 -8.00
CA GLU A 35 -0.46 -3.01 -6.84
C GLU A 35 -0.86 -4.24 -6.03
N ASP A 36 -2.16 -4.48 -5.84
CA ASP A 36 -2.67 -5.69 -5.16
C ASP A 36 -2.22 -7.01 -5.84
N THR A 37 -1.92 -6.95 -7.14
CA THR A 37 -1.45 -8.11 -7.91
C THR A 37 0.07 -8.13 -8.10
N ALA A 38 0.75 -7.07 -7.69
CA ALA A 38 2.20 -6.97 -7.80
C ALA A 38 2.87 -7.78 -6.70
N GLU A 39 3.91 -8.52 -7.07
CA GLU A 39 4.78 -9.18 -6.10
C GLU A 39 5.55 -8.12 -5.31
N LEU A 40 5.70 -8.33 -4.00
CA LEU A 40 6.53 -7.45 -3.16
C LEU A 40 7.94 -7.33 -3.74
N SER A 41 8.51 -6.13 -3.68
CA SER A 41 9.89 -5.94 -4.12
C SER A 41 10.85 -6.84 -3.33
N GLU A 42 11.96 -7.25 -3.96
CA GLU A 42 12.97 -8.06 -3.29
C GLU A 42 13.57 -7.35 -2.06
N GLN A 43 13.63 -6.01 -2.07
CA GLN A 43 14.03 -5.25 -0.90
C GLN A 43 13.01 -5.38 0.23
N THR A 44 11.72 -5.20 -0.08
CA THR A 44 10.64 -5.34 0.91
C THR A 44 10.62 -6.74 1.53
N LYS A 45 10.86 -7.79 0.75
CA LYS A 45 10.98 -9.16 1.27
C LYS A 45 12.15 -9.30 2.25
N LYS A 46 13.32 -8.75 1.91
CA LYS A 46 14.50 -8.75 2.81
C LYS A 46 14.21 -8.01 4.11
N ASP A 47 13.59 -6.84 4.02
CA ASP A 47 13.25 -6.01 5.19
C ASP A 47 12.27 -6.74 6.11
N ILE A 48 11.29 -7.46 5.54
CA ILE A 48 10.35 -8.29 6.31
C ILE A 48 11.08 -9.42 7.04
N GLU A 49 12.00 -10.13 6.36
CA GLU A 49 12.77 -11.20 6.99
C GLU A 49 13.67 -10.69 8.12
N GLU A 50 14.32 -9.53 7.91
CA GLU A 50 15.11 -8.89 8.95
C GLU A 50 14.22 -8.48 10.14
N ALA A 51 13.08 -7.83 9.89
CA ALA A 51 12.15 -7.43 10.93
C ALA A 51 11.66 -8.65 11.75
N ARG A 52 11.35 -9.77 11.09
CA ARG A 52 10.98 -11.02 11.76
C ARG A 52 12.12 -11.54 12.65
N ALA A 53 13.37 -11.46 12.19
CA ALA A 53 14.53 -11.85 12.99
C ALA A 53 14.76 -10.93 14.20
N GLN A 54 14.60 -9.62 14.02
CA GLN A 54 14.70 -8.63 15.10
C GLN A 54 13.64 -8.86 16.18
N ILE A 55 12.38 -9.12 15.78
CA ILE A 55 11.30 -9.46 16.72
C ILE A 55 11.63 -10.72 17.52
N LYS A 56 12.10 -11.79 16.85
CA LYS A 56 12.53 -13.03 17.51
C LYS A 56 13.68 -12.80 18.50
N ALA A 57 14.59 -11.88 18.17
CA ALA A 57 15.69 -11.48 19.05
C ALA A 57 15.28 -10.52 20.19
N GLY A 58 13.98 -10.19 20.31
CA GLY A 58 13.47 -9.25 21.32
C GLY A 58 13.77 -7.78 21.03
N LYS A 59 14.26 -7.47 19.82
CA LYS A 59 14.55 -6.10 19.36
C LYS A 59 13.28 -5.42 18.84
N PHE A 60 12.29 -5.25 19.70
CA PHE A 60 11.06 -4.52 19.39
C PHE A 60 10.66 -3.61 20.55
N HIS A 61 9.87 -2.58 20.26
CA HIS A 61 9.27 -1.73 21.28
C HIS A 61 7.76 -1.96 21.29
N THR A 62 7.18 -2.01 22.49
CA THR A 62 5.71 -1.96 22.63
C THR A 62 5.25 -0.52 22.53
N LEU A 63 4.02 -0.30 22.08
CA LEU A 63 3.44 1.05 22.01
C LEU A 63 3.52 1.77 23.38
N ALA A 64 3.29 1.06 24.49
CA ALA A 64 3.39 1.62 25.83
C ALA A 64 4.81 2.07 26.18
N LYS A 65 5.84 1.30 25.78
CA LYS A 65 7.25 1.66 25.98
C LYS A 65 7.59 2.92 25.16
N VAL A 66 7.18 2.97 23.90
CA VAL A 66 7.41 4.13 23.02
C VAL A 66 6.72 5.37 23.55
N LYS A 67 5.46 5.28 23.99
CA LYS A 67 4.73 6.40 24.60
C LYS A 67 5.46 6.96 25.81
N LYS A 68 5.94 6.09 26.69
CA LYS A 68 6.75 6.48 27.85
C LYS A 68 8.06 7.14 27.45
N GLU A 69 8.77 6.63 26.44
CA GLU A 69 10.01 7.21 25.90
C GLU A 69 9.78 8.60 25.28
N LEU A 70 8.60 8.83 24.70
CA LEU A 70 8.21 10.09 24.05
C LEU A 70 7.46 11.07 24.97
N GLY A 71 7.17 10.68 26.22
CA GLY A 71 6.43 11.53 27.18
C GLY A 71 4.94 11.70 26.86
N LEU A 72 4.32 10.72 26.19
CA LEU A 72 2.91 10.66 25.80
C LEU A 72 2.09 9.71 26.68
#